data_AF-A0A1H8EPB0-F1
#
_entry.id   AF-A0A1H8EPB0-F1
#
_cell.length_a   1.000
_cell.length_b   1.000
_cell.length_c   1.000
_cell.angle_alpha   90.00
_cell.angle_beta   90.00
_cell.angle_gamma   90.00
#
_symmetry.space_group_name_H-M   'P 1'
#
loop_
_entity.id
_entity.type
_entity.pdbx_description
1 polymer ?
#
loop_
_entity_poly.entity_id
_entity_poly.type
_entity_poly.pdbx_seq_one_letter_code
_entity_poly.pdbx_strand_id
1 'polypeptide(L)'
;MTAAFLPGESPEGRVEQLMGQPEQRAEAIRELGVRINAFLRDAAATVRERFRGKLTFASIQFEQVDWTPFDIVTFELIRSAEVADRFRDAVRTLAQGPKPLAITGFGTAAYRGPGDRGGRVLEVVEHDPQTKAPVRLNGVYERDEAGQAAYLSELLEIFHTEGVDSAFVFLFALPGYPHRPDGDPRDDLDRAGLRIVKLLEGRRGQTYPDMEWEPKAAFAAVAQRYRR
;
A
#
# COMPACT_ATOMS: atom_id res chain seq x y z
N MET A 1 9.93 -17.95 3.92
CA MET A 1 10.77 -16.85 4.43
C MET A 1 10.28 -16.32 5.78
N THR A 2 8.98 -16.02 5.96
CA THR A 2 8.46 -15.43 7.21
C THR A 2 8.38 -16.39 8.42
N ALA A 3 8.40 -17.71 8.19
CA ALA A 3 8.39 -18.72 9.27
C ALA A 3 9.61 -18.64 10.23
N ALA A 4 10.73 -18.07 9.78
CA ALA A 4 11.91 -17.85 10.63
C ALA A 4 11.73 -16.66 11.60
N PHE A 5 10.74 -15.80 11.33
CA PHE A 5 10.53 -14.54 12.06
C PHE A 5 9.32 -14.60 12.99
N LEU A 6 8.23 -15.27 12.59
CA LEU A 6 7.02 -15.42 13.40
C LEU A 6 6.49 -16.87 13.40
N PRO A 7 6.03 -17.37 14.56
CA PRO A 7 5.37 -18.68 14.66
C PRO A 7 4.04 -18.67 13.90
N GLY A 8 3.73 -19.79 13.23
CA GLY A 8 2.51 -19.98 12.45
C GLY A 8 2.79 -20.60 11.08
N GLU A 9 1.87 -21.43 10.60
CA GLU A 9 2.02 -22.16 9.34
C GLU A 9 1.64 -21.29 8.13
N SER A 10 0.62 -20.44 8.27
CA SER A 10 0.17 -19.50 7.24
C SER A 10 0.48 -18.03 7.60
N PRO A 11 0.56 -17.11 6.61
CA PRO A 11 0.65 -15.68 6.87
C PRO A 11 -0.49 -15.16 7.76
N GLU A 12 -1.72 -15.62 7.52
CA GLU A 12 -2.90 -15.21 8.29
C GLU A 12 -2.78 -15.66 9.75
N GLY A 13 -2.36 -16.91 10.00
CA GLY A 13 -2.17 -17.43 11.35
C GLY A 13 -1.06 -16.69 12.10
N ARG A 14 0.01 -16.26 11.42
CA ARG A 14 1.07 -15.41 12.02
C ARG A 14 0.53 -14.05 12.43
N VAL A 15 -0.27 -13.42 11.58
CA VAL A 15 -0.88 -12.11 11.88
C VAL A 15 -1.91 -12.23 13.00
N GLU A 16 -2.78 -13.25 12.95
CA GLU A 16 -3.77 -13.51 13.98
C GLU A 16 -3.09 -13.75 15.34
N GLN A 17 -2.02 -14.55 15.38
CA GLN A 17 -1.27 -14.78 16.61
C GLN A 17 -0.62 -13.49 17.14
N LEU A 18 0.01 -12.70 16.26
CA LEU A 18 0.63 -11.43 16.64
C LEU A 18 -0.40 -10.39 17.12
N MET A 19 -1.57 -10.37 16.53
CA MET A 19 -2.63 -9.41 16.84
C MET A 19 -3.56 -9.88 17.97
N GLY A 20 -3.69 -11.18 18.20
CA GLY A 20 -4.67 -11.77 19.12
C GLY A 20 -4.33 -11.67 20.61
N GLN A 21 -3.10 -11.26 20.96
CA GLN A 21 -2.63 -11.14 22.35
C GLN A 21 -2.17 -9.71 22.66
N PRO A 22 -3.09 -8.76 22.94
CA PRO A 22 -2.76 -7.34 23.13
C PRO A 22 -1.66 -7.10 24.16
N GLU A 23 -1.66 -7.85 25.26
CA GLU A 23 -0.70 -7.76 26.36
C GLU A 23 0.72 -8.23 25.98
N GLN A 24 0.85 -9.13 25.01
CA GLN A 24 2.15 -9.65 24.53
C GLN A 24 2.61 -8.98 23.22
N ARG A 25 1.72 -8.25 22.55
CA ARG A 25 1.97 -7.67 21.22
C ARG A 25 3.21 -6.78 21.17
N ALA A 26 3.39 -5.90 22.16
CA ALA A 26 4.52 -4.98 22.18
C ALA A 26 5.86 -5.72 22.25
N GLU A 27 5.92 -6.76 23.07
CA GLU A 27 7.10 -7.61 23.22
C GLU A 27 7.35 -8.45 21.97
N ALA A 28 6.31 -9.06 21.40
CA ALA A 28 6.40 -9.83 20.17
C ALA A 28 6.90 -8.97 18.98
N ILE A 29 6.41 -7.73 18.86
CA ILE A 29 6.88 -6.77 17.85
C ILE A 29 8.36 -6.44 18.07
N ARG A 30 8.79 -6.23 19.32
CA ARG A 30 10.18 -5.94 19.66
C ARG A 30 11.10 -7.10 19.31
N GLU A 31 10.73 -8.33 19.66
CA GLU A 31 11.48 -9.53 19.30
C GLU A 31 11.57 -9.71 17.77
N LEU A 32 10.47 -9.48 17.08
CA LEU A 32 10.41 -9.51 15.62
C LEU A 32 11.39 -8.50 15.01
N GLY A 33 11.38 -7.26 15.53
CA GLY A 33 12.31 -6.21 15.11
C GLY A 33 13.78 -6.62 15.27
N VAL A 34 14.15 -7.27 16.37
CA VAL A 34 15.53 -7.77 16.57
C VAL A 34 15.91 -8.79 15.48
N ARG A 35 15.04 -9.77 15.20
CA ARG A 35 15.31 -10.83 14.22
C ARG A 35 15.37 -10.27 12.80
N ILE A 36 14.43 -9.39 12.43
CA ILE A 36 14.41 -8.71 11.13
C ILE A 36 15.69 -7.89 10.96
N ASN A 37 16.09 -7.09 11.95
CA ASN A 37 17.25 -6.22 11.83
C ASN A 37 18.59 -6.97 11.80
N ALA A 38 18.69 -8.14 12.42
CA ALA A 38 19.84 -9.02 12.25
C ALA A 38 19.94 -9.49 10.78
N PHE A 39 18.84 -10.01 10.23
CA PHE A 39 18.78 -10.45 8.84
C PHE A 39 19.04 -9.30 7.85
N LEU A 40 18.43 -8.14 8.05
CA LEU A 40 18.59 -6.99 7.16
C LEU A 40 20.02 -6.45 7.14
N ARG A 41 20.73 -6.52 8.26
CA ARG A 41 22.15 -6.15 8.35
C ARG A 41 23.02 -7.04 7.45
N ASP A 42 22.83 -8.36 7.55
CA ASP A 42 23.57 -9.34 6.75
C ASP A 42 23.21 -9.25 5.26
N ALA A 43 21.91 -9.10 4.97
CA ALA A 43 21.41 -8.91 3.61
C ALA A 43 21.97 -7.63 2.97
N ALA A 44 21.93 -6.51 3.69
CA ALA A 44 22.48 -5.25 3.21
C ALA A 44 24.00 -5.36 2.96
N ALA A 45 24.76 -5.96 3.88
CA ALA A 45 26.20 -6.19 3.70
C ALA A 45 26.48 -7.00 2.42
N THR A 46 25.73 -8.09 2.22
CA THR A 46 25.85 -8.96 1.03
C THR A 46 25.54 -8.20 -0.25
N VAL A 47 24.44 -7.44 -0.30
CA VAL A 47 24.05 -6.64 -1.48
C VAL A 47 25.13 -5.61 -1.80
N ARG A 48 25.73 -4.98 -0.78
CA ARG A 48 26.79 -3.98 -0.96
C ARG A 48 28.08 -4.50 -1.57
N GLU A 49 28.33 -5.81 -1.55
CA GLU A 49 29.46 -6.40 -2.27
C GLU A 49 29.33 -6.24 -3.79
N ARG A 50 28.09 -6.17 -4.30
CA ARG A 50 27.78 -6.17 -5.73
C ARG A 50 27.11 -4.88 -6.21
N PHE A 51 26.39 -4.18 -5.35
CA PHE A 51 25.61 -3.01 -5.70
C PHE A 51 26.11 -1.76 -4.97
N ARG A 52 26.43 -0.70 -5.74
CA ARG A 52 26.98 0.57 -5.25
C ARG A 52 25.99 1.74 -5.32
N GLY A 53 24.76 1.51 -5.80
CA GLY A 53 23.70 2.53 -5.83
C GLY A 53 23.01 2.70 -4.48
N LYS A 54 21.96 3.54 -4.42
CA LYS A 54 21.20 3.75 -3.18
C LYS A 54 20.42 2.49 -2.79
N LEU A 55 20.51 2.09 -1.54
CA LEU A 55 19.85 0.90 -0.99
C LEU A 55 18.81 1.29 0.06
N THR A 56 17.67 0.60 0.05
CA THR A 56 16.62 0.73 1.06
C THR A 56 15.91 -0.60 1.29
N PHE A 57 14.95 -0.61 2.21
CA PHE A 57 14.06 -1.71 2.52
C PHE A 57 12.63 -1.17 2.59
N ALA A 58 11.69 -1.84 1.91
CA ALA A 58 10.27 -1.47 1.93
C ALA A 58 9.65 -1.96 3.24
N SER A 59 9.25 -1.03 4.10
CA SER A 59 8.73 -1.35 5.43
C SER A 59 7.30 -0.89 5.68
N ILE A 60 6.63 -1.54 6.61
CA ILE A 60 5.43 -1.02 7.27
C ILE A 60 5.79 -0.53 8.69
N GLN A 61 4.92 0.31 9.26
CA GLN A 61 5.18 1.00 10.53
C GLN A 61 5.50 0.07 11.73
N PHE A 62 5.09 -1.20 11.67
CA PHE A 62 5.25 -2.15 12.77
C PHE A 62 6.60 -2.86 12.81
N GLU A 63 7.44 -2.75 11.77
CA GLU A 63 8.63 -3.60 11.63
C GLU A 63 9.88 -3.08 12.38
N GLN A 64 9.85 -1.87 12.95
CA GLN A 64 10.93 -1.30 13.75
C GLN A 64 12.33 -1.43 13.11
N VAL A 65 12.42 -1.09 11.82
CA VAL A 65 13.65 -1.27 11.03
C VAL A 65 14.79 -0.37 11.53
N ASP A 66 15.98 -0.97 11.71
CA ASP A 66 17.25 -0.27 11.86
C ASP A 66 17.68 0.23 10.49
N TRP A 67 17.51 1.55 10.28
CA TRP A 67 17.83 2.19 9.01
C TRP A 67 19.32 2.44 8.80
N THR A 68 20.18 2.18 9.79
CA THR A 68 21.63 2.44 9.73
C THR A 68 22.30 1.94 8.44
N PRO A 69 22.09 0.70 7.96
CA PRO A 69 22.75 0.17 6.76
C PRO A 69 22.16 0.67 5.42
N PHE A 70 21.05 1.41 5.44
CA PHE A 70 20.32 1.88 4.26
C PHE A 70 20.54 3.38 3.99
N ASP A 71 20.35 3.84 2.76
CA ASP A 71 20.54 5.25 2.40
C ASP A 71 19.25 6.07 2.49
N ILE A 72 18.10 5.41 2.37
CA ILE A 72 16.77 6.02 2.31
C ILE A 72 15.87 5.28 3.30
N VAL A 73 15.09 6.03 4.07
CA VAL A 73 14.03 5.49 4.93
C VAL A 73 12.77 5.33 4.09
N THR A 74 12.10 4.18 4.15
CA THR A 74 10.84 4.01 3.42
C THR A 74 9.72 3.40 4.22
N PHE A 75 8.50 3.86 3.93
CA PHE A 75 7.28 3.32 4.50
C PHE A 75 6.18 3.17 3.46
N GLU A 76 5.44 2.08 3.53
CA GLU A 76 4.08 2.03 3.02
C GLU A 76 3.14 2.67 4.07
N LEU A 77 2.47 3.77 3.70
CA LEU A 77 1.62 4.57 4.58
C LEU A 77 0.20 4.69 4.01
N ILE A 78 -0.67 3.78 4.42
CA ILE A 78 -2.10 3.84 4.11
C ILE A 78 -2.84 4.49 5.28
N ARG A 79 -3.24 5.75 5.10
CA ARG A 79 -4.03 6.50 6.09
C ARG A 79 -5.39 5.82 6.31
N SER A 80 -5.77 5.66 7.57
CA SER A 80 -7.11 5.23 8.01
C SER A 80 -7.83 6.36 8.77
N ALA A 81 -9.09 6.15 9.15
CA ALA A 81 -9.84 7.12 9.95
C ALA A 81 -9.25 7.32 11.36
N GLU A 82 -8.75 6.24 11.99
CA GLU A 82 -8.24 6.24 13.36
C GLU A 82 -6.93 7.03 13.55
N VAL A 83 -6.30 7.44 12.46
CA VAL A 83 -5.05 8.20 12.45
C VAL A 83 -5.15 9.50 11.67
N ALA A 84 -6.32 9.83 11.11
CA ALA A 84 -6.47 10.94 10.18
C ALA A 84 -6.07 12.29 10.78
N ASP A 85 -6.42 12.52 12.04
CA ASP A 85 -6.14 13.73 12.81
C ASP A 85 -4.64 13.94 13.09
N ARG A 86 -3.87 12.86 13.21
CA ARG A 86 -2.43 12.87 13.51
C ARG A 86 -1.54 12.54 12.31
N PHE A 87 -2.12 12.18 11.17
CA PHE A 87 -1.36 11.65 10.02
C PHE A 87 -0.32 12.65 9.51
N ARG A 88 -0.72 13.92 9.37
CA ARG A 88 0.19 14.99 8.93
C ARG A 88 1.38 15.17 9.86
N ASP A 89 1.12 15.26 11.17
CA ASP A 89 2.19 15.45 12.15
C ASP A 89 3.12 14.24 12.21
N ALA A 90 2.57 13.02 12.08
CA ALA A 90 3.37 11.80 11.98
C ALA A 90 4.29 11.81 10.74
N VAL A 91 3.79 12.23 9.57
CA VAL A 91 4.61 12.38 8.35
C VAL A 91 5.72 13.41 8.58
N ARG A 92 5.41 14.56 9.18
CA ARG A 92 6.40 15.60 9.51
C ARG A 92 7.51 15.04 10.39
N THR A 93 7.15 14.30 11.44
CA THR A 93 8.14 13.68 12.34
C THR A 93 9.04 12.70 11.59
N LEU A 94 8.49 11.88 10.69
CA LEU A 94 9.29 10.95 9.89
C LEU A 94 10.23 11.69 8.92
N ALA A 95 9.75 12.76 8.29
CA ALA A 95 10.52 13.53 7.30
C ALA A 95 11.66 14.36 7.92
N GLN A 96 11.60 14.67 9.22
CA GLN A 96 12.67 15.35 9.96
C GLN A 96 13.87 14.44 10.30
N GLY A 97 13.81 13.16 9.94
CA GLY A 97 14.90 12.21 10.15
C GLY A 97 16.19 12.59 9.40
N PRO A 98 17.34 12.00 9.78
CA PRO A 98 18.64 12.34 9.20
C PRO A 98 18.86 11.78 7.77
N LYS A 99 17.91 11.01 7.24
CA LYS A 99 17.98 10.36 5.91
C LYS A 99 16.74 10.73 5.10
N PRO A 100 16.82 10.81 3.76
CA PRO A 100 15.65 11.04 2.92
C PRO A 100 14.56 10.02 3.19
N LEU A 101 13.32 10.50 3.31
CA LEU A 101 12.13 9.69 3.48
C LEU A 101 11.44 9.51 2.13
N ALA A 102 11.20 8.26 1.72
CA ALA A 102 10.36 7.95 0.58
C ALA A 102 9.14 7.09 0.98
N ILE A 103 7.94 7.53 0.59
CA ILE A 103 6.71 6.75 0.80
C ILE A 103 6.54 5.80 -0.38
N THR A 104 6.85 4.52 -0.16
CA THR A 104 6.93 3.49 -1.21
C THR A 104 5.60 2.82 -1.53
N GLY A 105 4.56 3.11 -0.75
CA GLY A 105 3.20 2.72 -1.07
C GLY A 105 2.17 3.53 -0.30
N PHE A 106 1.19 4.05 -1.02
CA PHE A 106 -0.03 4.62 -0.44
C PHE A 106 -1.13 4.57 -1.50
N GLY A 107 -2.38 4.49 -1.07
CA GLY A 107 -3.49 4.42 -1.99
C GLY A 107 -4.79 4.05 -1.32
N THR A 108 -5.87 4.08 -2.11
CA THR A 108 -7.17 3.62 -1.67
C THR A 108 -7.97 3.11 -2.86
N ALA A 109 -9.05 2.38 -2.58
CA ALA A 109 -9.95 1.83 -3.58
C ALA A 109 -10.89 2.91 -4.16
N ALA A 110 -11.68 2.56 -5.17
CA ALA A 110 -12.60 3.47 -5.87
C ALA A 110 -14.07 3.13 -5.58
N TYR A 111 -14.38 2.82 -4.31
CA TYR A 111 -15.74 2.74 -3.80
C TYR A 111 -15.94 3.74 -2.66
N ARG A 112 -17.16 4.07 -2.27
CA ARG A 112 -17.42 5.07 -1.21
C ARG A 112 -16.88 4.68 0.18
N GLY A 113 -16.15 5.61 0.82
CA GLY A 113 -15.53 5.44 2.14
C GLY A 113 -14.32 4.47 2.22
N PRO A 114 -13.47 4.33 1.19
CA PRO A 114 -12.40 3.34 1.20
C PRO A 114 -11.19 3.83 2.00
N GLY A 115 -10.94 5.15 2.00
CA GLY A 115 -9.82 5.79 2.68
C GLY A 115 -9.89 5.71 4.20
N ASP A 116 -11.07 5.49 4.76
CA ASP A 116 -11.24 5.33 6.21
C ASP A 116 -10.83 3.93 6.70
N ARG A 117 -10.70 2.95 5.79
CA ARG A 117 -10.40 1.55 6.13
C ARG A 117 -8.91 1.25 6.27
N GLY A 118 -8.02 2.15 5.85
CA GLY A 118 -6.58 1.91 5.90
C GLY A 118 -6.19 0.62 5.16
N GLY A 119 -5.30 -0.18 5.76
CA GLY A 119 -4.88 -1.48 5.21
C GLY A 119 -5.99 -2.51 5.04
N ARG A 120 -7.19 -2.29 5.61
CA ARG A 120 -8.36 -3.17 5.47
C ARG A 120 -9.19 -2.90 4.22
N VAL A 121 -8.76 -1.99 3.35
CA VAL A 121 -9.50 -1.58 2.15
C VAL A 121 -9.86 -2.75 1.20
N LEU A 122 -9.12 -3.85 1.24
CA LEU A 122 -9.36 -5.05 0.42
C LEU A 122 -10.24 -6.12 1.10
N GLU A 123 -10.67 -5.95 2.35
CA GLU A 123 -11.56 -6.90 3.05
C GLU A 123 -12.97 -7.01 2.42
N VAL A 124 -13.27 -6.15 1.44
CA VAL A 124 -14.49 -6.20 0.63
C VAL A 124 -14.45 -7.27 -0.47
N VAL A 125 -13.32 -7.93 -0.67
CA VAL A 125 -13.11 -8.90 -1.75
C VAL A 125 -13.13 -10.32 -1.20
N GLU A 126 -14.03 -11.14 -1.72
CA GLU A 126 -14.01 -12.59 -1.52
C GLU A 126 -12.89 -13.20 -2.37
N HIS A 127 -12.05 -14.04 -1.76
CA HIS A 127 -10.96 -14.73 -2.42
C HIS A 127 -11.19 -16.23 -2.42
N ASP A 128 -10.76 -16.90 -3.49
CA ASP A 128 -10.78 -18.34 -3.58
C ASP A 128 -9.88 -18.94 -2.49
N PRO A 129 -10.35 -19.93 -1.72
CA PRO A 129 -9.62 -20.42 -0.55
C PRO A 129 -8.31 -21.11 -0.90
N GLN A 130 -8.18 -21.67 -2.10
CA GLN A 130 -7.00 -22.43 -2.55
C GLN A 130 -6.01 -21.54 -3.31
N THR A 131 -6.48 -20.85 -4.34
CA THR A 131 -5.65 -20.03 -5.25
C THR A 131 -5.41 -18.63 -4.71
N LYS A 132 -6.21 -18.16 -3.74
CA LYS A 132 -6.26 -16.78 -3.26
C LYS A 132 -6.56 -15.75 -4.35
N ALA A 133 -7.08 -16.19 -5.50
CA ALA A 133 -7.52 -15.28 -6.55
C ALA A 133 -8.78 -14.51 -6.09
N PRO A 134 -8.90 -13.22 -6.41
CA PRO A 134 -10.13 -12.47 -6.14
C PRO A 134 -11.28 -13.05 -6.98
N VAL A 135 -12.42 -13.28 -6.34
CA VAL A 135 -13.61 -13.90 -6.96
C VAL A 135 -14.66 -12.85 -7.26
N ARG A 136 -15.08 -12.10 -6.23
CA ARG A 136 -16.10 -11.04 -6.30
C ARG A 136 -16.06 -10.15 -5.07
N LEU A 137 -16.84 -9.08 -5.06
CA LEU A 137 -17.08 -8.28 -3.86
C LEU A 137 -18.09 -8.96 -2.93
N ASN A 138 -17.87 -8.89 -1.61
CA ASN A 138 -18.78 -9.44 -0.59
C ASN A 138 -20.02 -8.56 -0.32
N GLY A 139 -20.21 -7.49 -1.09
CA GLY A 139 -21.30 -6.54 -0.97
C GLY A 139 -21.40 -5.62 -2.18
N VAL A 140 -22.47 -4.82 -2.23
CA VAL A 140 -22.64 -3.80 -3.27
C VAL A 140 -22.00 -2.50 -2.79
N TYR A 141 -20.90 -2.12 -3.44
CA TYR A 141 -20.13 -0.94 -3.11
C TYR A 141 -20.30 0.13 -4.18
N GLU A 142 -20.84 1.31 -3.84
CA GLU A 142 -20.98 2.44 -4.76
C GLU A 142 -19.60 2.90 -5.27
N ARG A 143 -19.43 3.03 -6.59
CA ARG A 143 -18.18 3.48 -7.21
C ARG A 143 -17.95 4.97 -6.91
N ASP A 144 -16.74 5.31 -6.49
CA ASP A 144 -16.32 6.67 -6.15
C ASP A 144 -14.87 6.94 -6.59
N GLU A 145 -14.68 7.23 -7.88
CA GLU A 145 -13.35 7.59 -8.40
C GLU A 145 -12.92 9.00 -7.95
N ALA A 146 -13.88 9.90 -7.70
CA ALA A 146 -13.60 11.24 -7.21
C ALA A 146 -13.04 11.19 -5.78
N GLY A 147 -13.61 10.35 -4.90
CA GLY A 147 -13.09 10.10 -3.56
C GLY A 147 -11.69 9.50 -3.57
N GLN A 148 -11.41 8.53 -4.46
CA GLN A 148 -10.06 8.00 -4.64
C GLN A 148 -9.06 9.11 -5.05
N ALA A 149 -9.44 9.95 -6.01
CA ALA A 149 -8.63 11.07 -6.49
C ALA A 149 -8.37 12.13 -5.41
N ALA A 150 -9.40 12.44 -4.60
CA ALA A 150 -9.30 13.38 -3.48
C ALA A 150 -8.33 12.86 -2.40
N TYR A 151 -8.45 11.58 -2.03
CA TYR A 151 -7.54 10.94 -1.06
C TYR A 151 -6.08 10.98 -1.52
N LEU A 152 -5.80 10.59 -2.77
CA LEU A 152 -4.44 10.60 -3.30
C LEU A 152 -3.87 12.02 -3.38
N SER A 153 -4.70 12.99 -3.80
CA SER A 153 -4.32 14.40 -3.84
C SER A 153 -3.98 14.93 -2.45
N GLU A 154 -4.81 14.64 -1.45
CA GLU A 154 -4.58 15.04 -0.06
C GLU A 154 -3.25 14.47 0.47
N LEU A 155 -3.00 13.16 0.30
CA LEU A 155 -1.77 12.55 0.81
C LEU A 155 -0.54 13.08 0.09
N LEU A 156 -0.59 13.26 -1.24
CA LEU A 156 0.51 13.87 -1.99
C LEU A 156 0.78 15.32 -1.55
N GLU A 157 -0.24 16.10 -1.18
CA GLU A 157 -0.06 17.43 -0.61
C GLU A 157 0.67 17.39 0.73
N ILE A 158 0.25 16.47 1.61
CA ILE A 158 0.87 16.27 2.92
C ILE A 158 2.34 15.89 2.73
N PHE A 159 2.62 14.89 1.89
CA PHE A 159 4.00 14.44 1.65
C PHE A 159 4.88 15.57 1.10
N HIS A 160 4.38 16.32 0.13
CA HIS A 160 5.12 17.46 -0.43
C HIS A 160 5.37 18.55 0.63
N THR A 161 4.34 18.95 1.36
CA THR A 161 4.42 20.06 2.34
C THR A 161 5.32 19.71 3.53
N GLU A 162 5.27 18.46 3.98
CA GLU A 162 6.01 18.01 5.17
C GLU A 162 7.43 17.51 4.85
N GLY A 163 7.89 17.61 3.60
CA GLY A 163 9.29 17.35 3.23
C GLY A 163 9.64 15.89 2.93
N VAL A 164 8.67 15.08 2.51
CA VAL A 164 8.96 13.74 1.96
C VAL A 164 9.73 13.90 0.64
N ASP A 165 10.84 13.16 0.50
CA ASP A 165 11.72 13.22 -0.68
C ASP A 165 11.05 12.62 -1.93
N SER A 166 10.43 11.45 -1.77
CA SER A 166 9.79 10.73 -2.88
C SER A 166 8.51 10.04 -2.41
N ALA A 167 7.50 9.95 -3.28
CA ALA A 167 6.25 9.24 -3.00
C ALA A 167 5.87 8.38 -4.21
N PHE A 168 5.34 7.19 -3.96
CA PHE A 168 4.93 6.23 -4.98
C PHE A 168 3.51 5.75 -4.69
N VAL A 169 2.57 6.11 -5.56
CA VAL A 169 1.20 5.59 -5.52
C VAL A 169 1.25 4.08 -5.72
N PHE A 170 0.55 3.33 -4.89
CA PHE A 170 0.82 1.90 -4.69
C PHE A 170 0.80 1.07 -5.99
N LEU A 171 -0.19 1.29 -6.87
CA LEU A 171 -0.33 0.50 -8.10
C LEU A 171 -0.75 1.36 -9.29
N PHE A 172 -0.09 1.15 -10.43
CA PHE A 172 -0.58 1.64 -11.72
C PHE A 172 -1.77 0.80 -12.19
N ALA A 173 -1.58 -0.53 -12.21
CA ALA A 173 -2.54 -1.55 -12.62
C ALA A 173 -2.48 -2.76 -11.68
N LEU A 174 -3.56 -3.53 -11.61
CA LEU A 174 -3.66 -4.74 -10.78
C LEU A 174 -4.43 -5.83 -11.54
N PRO A 175 -3.73 -6.83 -12.11
CA PRO A 175 -4.37 -7.99 -12.72
C PRO A 175 -5.31 -8.72 -11.75
N GLY A 176 -6.35 -9.37 -12.28
CA GLY A 176 -7.34 -10.10 -11.47
C GLY A 176 -8.49 -9.26 -10.91
N TYR A 177 -8.45 -7.94 -11.08
CA TYR A 177 -9.51 -7.04 -10.60
C TYR A 177 -10.21 -6.36 -11.80
N PRO A 178 -10.94 -7.05 -12.69
CA PRO A 178 -11.45 -6.47 -13.93
C PRO A 178 -12.48 -5.35 -13.70
N HIS A 179 -12.62 -4.47 -14.69
CA HIS A 179 -13.71 -3.49 -14.72
C HIS A 179 -14.92 -4.05 -15.46
N ARG A 180 -16.02 -4.30 -14.73
CA ARG A 180 -17.25 -4.94 -15.24
C ARG A 180 -18.50 -4.11 -14.86
N PRO A 181 -18.66 -2.89 -15.41
CA PRO A 181 -19.70 -1.96 -14.95
C PRO A 181 -21.12 -2.38 -15.32
N ASP A 182 -21.28 -3.23 -16.35
CA ASP A 182 -22.59 -3.53 -16.96
C ASP A 182 -23.27 -4.79 -16.39
N GLY A 183 -22.60 -5.51 -15.47
CA GLY A 183 -23.07 -6.76 -14.88
C GLY A 183 -23.55 -6.64 -13.43
N ASP A 184 -23.49 -7.74 -12.67
CA ASP A 184 -23.68 -7.70 -11.21
C ASP A 184 -22.62 -6.75 -10.60
N PRO A 185 -23.03 -5.72 -9.82
CA PRO A 185 -22.08 -4.80 -9.19
C PRO A 185 -20.99 -5.48 -8.36
N ARG A 186 -21.21 -6.71 -7.88
CA ARG A 186 -20.24 -7.50 -7.12
C ARG A 186 -19.12 -8.07 -8.00
N ASP A 187 -19.33 -8.19 -9.30
CA ASP A 187 -18.32 -8.69 -10.24
C ASP A 187 -17.36 -7.59 -10.71
N ASP A 188 -17.67 -6.31 -10.45
CA ASP A 188 -16.82 -5.15 -10.77
C ASP A 188 -15.71 -4.95 -9.72
N LEU A 189 -14.77 -5.91 -9.70
CA LEU A 189 -13.63 -5.92 -8.77
C LEU A 189 -12.74 -4.66 -8.88
N ASP A 190 -12.73 -3.97 -10.02
CA ASP A 190 -12.03 -2.67 -10.18
C ASP A 190 -12.35 -1.66 -9.06
N ARG A 191 -13.57 -1.72 -8.48
CA ARG A 191 -13.98 -0.85 -7.37
C ARG A 191 -13.10 -1.01 -6.15
N ALA A 192 -12.66 -2.23 -5.86
CA ALA A 192 -11.78 -2.55 -4.72
C ALA A 192 -10.28 -2.39 -5.05
N GLY A 193 -9.90 -2.27 -6.33
CA GLY A 193 -8.50 -2.15 -6.72
C GLY A 193 -7.91 -0.77 -6.42
N LEU A 194 -6.77 -0.72 -5.71
CA LEU A 194 -6.05 0.52 -5.36
C LEU A 194 -5.38 1.23 -6.55
N ARG A 195 -5.47 0.62 -7.73
CA ARG A 195 -4.88 1.13 -8.96
C ARG A 195 -5.55 2.41 -9.45
N ILE A 196 -4.79 3.20 -10.22
CA ILE A 196 -5.24 4.47 -10.81
C ILE A 196 -5.80 4.34 -12.24
N VAL A 197 -5.82 3.14 -12.82
CA VAL A 197 -6.46 2.84 -14.12
C VAL A 197 -7.49 1.72 -13.97
N LYS A 198 -8.41 1.58 -14.92
CA LYS A 198 -9.38 0.48 -15.03
C LYS A 198 -8.84 -0.52 -16.05
N LEU A 199 -8.76 -1.80 -15.70
CA LEU A 199 -8.40 -2.85 -16.67
C LEU A 199 -9.63 -3.26 -17.47
N LEU A 200 -9.53 -3.23 -18.79
CA LEU A 200 -10.63 -3.48 -19.70
C LEU A 200 -10.53 -4.90 -20.27
N GLU A 201 -11.61 -5.67 -20.17
CA GLU A 201 -11.66 -7.02 -20.75
C GLU A 201 -12.19 -6.96 -22.19
N GLY A 202 -11.42 -7.47 -23.14
CA GLY A 202 -11.84 -7.61 -24.55
C GLY A 202 -12.02 -6.30 -25.32
N ARG A 203 -11.57 -5.16 -24.78
CA ARG A 203 -11.67 -3.84 -25.43
C ARG A 203 -10.51 -2.92 -25.09
N ARG A 204 -10.30 -1.90 -25.92
CA ARG A 204 -9.27 -0.86 -25.73
C ARG A 204 -9.83 0.37 -25.02
N GLY A 205 -8.93 1.17 -24.45
CA GLY A 205 -9.23 2.44 -23.82
C GLY A 205 -9.74 3.48 -24.82
N GLN A 206 -10.50 4.46 -24.31
CA GLN A 206 -10.92 5.64 -25.06
C GLN A 206 -9.83 6.72 -25.01
N THR A 207 -9.23 6.96 -23.83
CA THR A 207 -8.16 7.96 -23.69
C THR A 207 -6.85 7.50 -24.34
N TYR A 208 -6.55 6.20 -24.25
CA TYR A 208 -5.38 5.57 -24.85
C TYR A 208 -5.82 4.37 -25.72
N PRO A 209 -6.11 4.57 -27.01
CA PRO A 209 -6.67 3.54 -27.90
C PRO A 209 -5.78 2.30 -28.10
N ASP A 210 -4.47 2.43 -27.88
CA ASP A 210 -3.53 1.30 -27.99
C ASP A 210 -3.42 0.49 -26.69
N MET A 211 -4.15 0.87 -25.63
CA MET A 211 -4.04 0.26 -24.31
C MET A 211 -5.31 -0.50 -23.92
N GLU A 212 -5.16 -1.57 -23.13
CA GLU A 212 -6.25 -2.37 -22.56
C GLU A 212 -6.68 -1.85 -21.18
N TRP A 213 -6.49 -0.55 -20.94
CA TRP A 213 -6.86 0.13 -19.72
C TRP A 213 -7.34 1.56 -19.99
N GLU A 214 -8.16 2.09 -19.07
CA GLU A 214 -8.68 3.46 -19.09
C GLU A 214 -8.30 4.20 -17.80
N PRO A 215 -7.81 5.45 -17.84
CA PRO A 215 -7.62 6.26 -16.65
C PRO A 215 -8.84 6.31 -15.71
N LYS A 216 -8.59 6.20 -14.40
CA LYS A 216 -9.55 6.69 -13.38
C LYS A 216 -9.33 8.19 -13.16
N ALA A 217 -10.26 8.85 -12.48
CA ALA A 217 -10.04 10.23 -12.01
C ALA A 217 -8.73 10.39 -11.22
N ALA A 218 -8.34 9.36 -10.46
CA ALA A 218 -7.07 9.29 -9.72
C ALA A 218 -5.82 9.46 -10.61
N PHE A 219 -5.82 8.93 -11.84
CA PHE A 219 -4.69 9.07 -12.77
C PHE A 219 -4.39 10.55 -13.06
N ALA A 220 -5.43 11.31 -13.40
CA ALA A 220 -5.29 12.72 -13.72
C ALA A 220 -4.88 13.55 -12.49
N ALA A 221 -5.46 13.23 -11.33
CA ALA A 221 -5.11 13.88 -10.07
C ALA A 221 -3.64 13.68 -9.70
N VAL A 222 -3.15 12.44 -9.79
CA VAL A 222 -1.73 12.11 -9.56
C VAL A 222 -0.85 12.85 -10.57
N ALA A 223 -1.15 12.76 -11.86
CA ALA A 223 -0.39 13.45 -12.90
C ALA A 223 -0.31 14.97 -12.67
N GLN A 224 -1.38 15.59 -12.17
CA GLN A 224 -1.38 17.02 -11.84
C GLN A 224 -0.45 17.36 -10.68
N ARG A 225 -0.33 16.50 -9.66
CA ARG A 225 0.60 16.72 -8.53
C ARG A 225 2.05 16.65 -8.95
N TYR A 226 2.42 15.71 -9.83
CA TYR A 226 3.80 15.52 -10.30
C TYR A 226 4.22 16.45 -11.45
N ARG A 227 3.33 17.30 -11.97
CA ARG A 227 3.69 18.35 -12.94
C ARG A 227 4.27 19.60 -12.29
N ARG A 228 4.09 19.76 -10.98
CA ARG A 228 4.53 20.91 -10.20
C ARG A 228 5.96 20.67 -9.71
#